data_AF-A0A843RIY8-F1
#
_entry.id   AF-A0A843RIY8-F1
#
_cell.length_a   1.000
_cell.length_b   1.000
_cell.length_c   1.000
_cell.angle_alpha   90.00
_cell.angle_beta   90.00
_cell.angle_gamma   90.00
#
_symmetry.space_group_name_H-M   'P 1'
#
loop_
_entity.id
_entity.type
_entity.pdbx_description
1 polymer ?
#
loop_
_entity_poly.entity_id
_entity_poly.type
_entity_poly.pdbx_seq_one_letter_code
_entity_poly.pdbx_strand_id
1 'polypeptide(L)'
;MPASDTKKFEIPVWRQADGLPLSCREKIKVLNENLEEIRAMAQDALEDGILMGCDEAQLREVLTALVDSLENPYGARRDKSGMAKAAPKKD
;
A
#
# COMPACT_ATOMS: atom_id res chain seq x y z
N MET A 1 -23.63 28.89 -1.91
CA MET A 1 -22.71 27.93 -1.29
C MET A 1 -21.84 27.35 -2.39
N PRO A 2 -20.53 27.59 -2.42
CA PRO A 2 -19.68 26.88 -3.38
C PRO A 2 -19.61 25.41 -2.96
N ALA A 3 -19.93 24.51 -3.89
CA ALA A 3 -19.78 23.08 -3.67
C ALA A 3 -18.28 22.79 -3.51
N SER A 4 -17.87 22.34 -2.33
CA SER A 4 -16.50 21.95 -2.07
C SER A 4 -16.06 20.92 -3.11
N ASP A 5 -14.98 21.23 -3.83
CA ASP A 5 -14.26 20.33 -4.71
C ASP A 5 -13.79 19.11 -3.92
N THR A 6 -14.65 18.11 -3.82
CA THR A 6 -14.30 16.79 -3.30
C THR A 6 -13.39 16.15 -4.32
N LYS A 7 -12.08 16.31 -4.10
CA LYS A 7 -11.03 15.68 -4.90
C LYS A 7 -11.25 14.17 -4.85
N LYS A 8 -11.86 13.61 -5.89
CA LYS A 8 -12.09 12.17 -6.01
C LYS A 8 -10.74 11.47 -6.00
N PHE A 9 -10.66 10.39 -5.25
CA PHE A 9 -9.50 9.51 -5.27
C PHE A 9 -9.49 8.75 -6.60
N GLU A 10 -8.41 8.88 -7.37
CA GLU A 10 -8.24 8.20 -8.64
C GLU A 10 -7.38 6.95 -8.46
N ILE A 11 -7.87 5.82 -8.96
CA ILE A 11 -7.13 4.56 -8.91
C ILE A 11 -5.89 4.69 -9.81
N PRO A 12 -4.68 4.40 -9.28
CA PRO A 12 -3.45 4.56 -10.05
C PRO A 12 -3.27 3.45 -11.09
N VAL A 13 -2.33 3.66 -12.01
CA VAL A 13 -1.80 2.58 -12.84
C VAL A 13 -0.87 1.71 -11.99
N TRP A 14 -1.28 0.46 -11.75
CA TRP A 14 -0.47 -0.51 -11.03
C TRP A 14 0.81 -0.87 -11.79
N ARG A 15 1.92 -0.94 -11.07
CA ARG A 15 3.25 -1.24 -11.63
C ARG A 15 3.85 -2.49 -11.01
N GLN A 16 4.67 -3.16 -11.79
CA GLN A 16 5.50 -4.28 -11.37
C GLN A 16 6.75 -3.76 -10.64
N ALA A 17 7.52 -4.67 -10.04
CA ALA A 17 8.75 -4.32 -9.32
C ALA A 17 9.84 -3.71 -10.22
N ASP A 18 9.78 -3.96 -11.53
CA ASP A 18 10.65 -3.36 -12.55
C ASP A 18 10.15 -1.99 -13.05
N GLY A 19 9.02 -1.50 -12.52
CA GLY A 19 8.41 -0.22 -12.88
C GLY A 19 7.47 -0.27 -14.10
N LEU A 20 7.40 -1.40 -14.81
CA LEU A 20 6.50 -1.57 -15.95
C LEU A 20 5.03 -1.69 -15.49
N PRO A 21 4.04 -1.22 -16.28
CA PRO A 21 2.64 -1.41 -15.95
C PRO A 21 2.27 -2.89 -15.80
N LEU A 22 1.37 -3.19 -14.87
CA LEU A 22 0.76 -4.51 -14.78
C LEU A 22 -0.18 -4.70 -15.97
N SER A 23 0.00 -5.77 -16.74
CA SER A 23 -0.74 -5.99 -18.01
C SER A 23 -1.95 -6.93 -17.89
N CYS A 24 -1.96 -7.81 -16.87
CA CYS A 24 -3.04 -8.76 -16.66
C CYS A 24 -4.27 -8.06 -16.08
N ARG A 25 -5.37 -8.03 -16.84
CA ARG A 25 -6.60 -7.31 -16.50
C ARG A 25 -7.24 -7.85 -15.22
N GLU A 26 -7.19 -9.16 -15.00
CA GLU A 26 -7.72 -9.83 -13.82
C GLU A 26 -6.99 -9.38 -12.56
N LYS A 27 -5.65 -9.28 -12.61
CA LYS A 27 -4.87 -8.77 -11.46
C LYS A 27 -5.19 -7.31 -11.16
N ILE A 28 -5.30 -6.47 -12.19
CA ILE A 28 -5.68 -5.07 -12.04
C ILE A 28 -7.06 -4.94 -11.41
N LYS A 29 -8.02 -5.75 -11.85
CA LYS A 29 -9.37 -5.77 -11.29
C LYS A 29 -9.35 -6.06 -9.79
N VAL A 30 -8.68 -7.12 -9.37
CA VAL A 30 -8.55 -7.48 -7.95
C VAL A 30 -7.89 -6.37 -7.13
N LEU A 31 -6.84 -5.74 -7.67
CA LEU A 31 -6.18 -4.62 -6.98
C LEU A 31 -7.08 -3.40 -6.82
N ASN A 32 -7.92 -3.12 -7.81
CA ASN A 32 -8.91 -2.03 -7.74
C ASN A 32 -9.99 -2.34 -6.70
N GLU A 33 -10.53 -3.57 -6.69
CA GLU A 33 -11.52 -4.03 -5.71
C GLU A 33 -10.96 -3.91 -4.27
N ASN A 34 -9.73 -4.40 -4.05
CA ASN A 34 -9.06 -4.25 -2.75
C ASN A 34 -8.92 -2.78 -2.31
N LEU A 35 -8.57 -1.88 -3.23
CA LEU A 35 -8.39 -0.47 -2.93
C LEU A 35 -9.72 0.22 -2.59
N GLU A 36 -10.80 -0.16 -3.27
CA GLU A 36 -12.15 0.30 -2.96
C GLU A 36 -12.61 -0.19 -1.58
N GLU A 37 -12.34 -1.46 -1.23
CA GLU A 37 -12.66 -2.03 0.09
C GLU A 37 -11.89 -1.31 1.21
N ILE A 38 -10.58 -1.10 1.05
CA ILE A 38 -9.77 -0.36 2.02
C ILE A 38 -10.31 1.07 2.20
N ARG A 39 -10.67 1.74 1.10
CA ARG A 39 -11.23 3.09 1.15
C ARG A 39 -12.54 3.12 1.93
N ALA A 40 -13.45 2.17 1.68
CA ALA A 40 -14.72 2.10 2.40
C ALA A 40 -14.48 1.87 3.91
N MET A 41 -13.64 0.90 4.26
CA MET A 41 -13.32 0.61 5.66
C MET A 41 -12.64 1.79 6.37
N ALA A 42 -11.72 2.48 5.71
CA ALA A 42 -11.06 3.65 6.26
C ALA A 42 -12.02 4.84 6.43
N GLN A 43 -13.00 4.99 5.53
CA GLN A 43 -14.05 5.99 5.66
C GLN A 43 -14.95 5.70 6.85
N ASP A 44 -15.42 4.46 7.00
CA ASP A 44 -16.24 4.04 8.14
C ASP A 44 -15.51 4.27 9.47
N ALA A 45 -14.22 3.90 9.54
CA ALA A 45 -13.40 4.12 10.73
C ALA A 45 -13.20 5.62 11.06
N LEU A 46 -13.07 6.47 10.04
CA LEU A 46 -12.98 7.92 10.21
C LEU A 46 -14.30 8.48 10.75
N GLU A 47 -15.44 8.09 10.17
CA GLU A 47 -16.77 8.53 10.59
C GLU A 47 -17.07 8.12 12.02
N ASP A 48 -16.81 6.86 12.38
CA ASP A 48 -16.98 6.34 13.72
C ASP A 48 -16.11 7.11 14.74
N GLY A 49 -14.85 7.36 14.39
CA GLY A 49 -13.93 8.14 15.23
C GLY A 49 -14.41 9.58 15.47
N ILE A 50 -14.90 10.24 14.43
CA ILE A 50 -15.48 11.59 14.53
C ILE A 50 -16.75 11.57 15.39
N LEU A 51 -17.64 10.59 15.18
CA LEU A 51 -18.86 10.43 15.98
C LEU A 51 -18.57 10.20 17.47
N MET A 52 -17.46 9.55 17.79
CA MET A 52 -16.97 9.38 19.16
C MET A 52 -16.24 10.60 19.74
N GLY A 53 -16.10 11.68 18.97
CA GLY A 53 -15.48 12.95 19.41
C GLY A 53 -13.97 13.01 19.24
N CYS A 54 -13.39 12.17 18.39
CA CYS A 54 -11.96 12.23 18.05
C CYS A 54 -11.68 13.38 17.07
N ASP A 55 -10.43 13.87 17.07
CA ASP A 55 -9.97 14.87 16.12
C ASP A 55 -9.77 14.26 14.73
N GLU A 56 -10.34 14.89 13.69
CA GLU A 56 -10.26 14.39 12.31
C GLU A 56 -8.81 14.34 11.79
N ALA A 57 -8.01 15.36 12.09
CA ALA A 57 -6.63 15.42 11.60
C ALA A 57 -5.79 14.30 12.21
N GLN A 58 -5.94 14.07 13.52
CA GLN A 58 -5.29 12.97 14.21
C GLN A 58 -5.70 11.60 13.62
N LEU A 59 -6.99 11.37 13.34
CA LEU A 59 -7.45 10.12 12.73
C LEU A 59 -6.78 9.87 11.36
N ARG A 60 -6.66 10.91 10.53
CA ARG A 60 -5.99 10.82 9.23
C ARG A 60 -4.50 10.51 9.36
N GLU A 61 -3.83 11.10 10.36
CA GLU A 61 -2.42 10.81 10.66
C GLU A 61 -2.23 9.35 11.10
N VAL A 62 -3.11 8.84 11.96
CA VAL A 62 -3.06 7.45 12.44
C VAL A 62 -3.30 6.48 11.28
N LEU A 63 -4.28 6.73 10.42
CA LEU A 63 -4.54 5.90 9.23
C LEU A 63 -3.33 5.90 8.27
N THR A 64 -2.66 7.04 8.11
CA THR A 64 -1.44 7.14 7.29
C THR A 64 -0.30 6.33 7.91
N ALA A 65 -0.05 6.51 9.20
CA ALA A 65 0.99 5.77 9.94
C ALA A 65 0.73 4.26 9.94
N LEU A 66 -0.54 3.84 9.99
CA LEU A 66 -0.93 2.43 9.87
C LEU A 66 -0.49 1.85 8.52
N VAL A 67 -0.79 2.55 7.41
CA VAL A 67 -0.37 2.12 6.06
C VAL A 67 1.16 2.08 5.93
N ASP A 68 1.87 3.06 6.50
CA ASP A 68 3.33 3.11 6.49
C ASP A 68 3.97 1.97 7.30
N SER A 69 3.26 1.43 8.30
CA SER A 69 3.76 0.33 9.15
C SER A 69 3.62 -1.06 8.51
N LEU A 70 2.97 -1.18 7.36
CA LEU A 70 2.73 -2.46 6.70
C LEU A 70 4.04 -3.13 6.25
N GLU A 71 4.25 -4.37 6.67
CA GLU A 71 5.46 -5.13 6.33
C GLU A 71 5.30 -5.91 5.03
N ASN A 72 6.32 -5.89 4.17
CA ASN A 72 6.37 -6.74 2.98
C ASN A 72 7.07 -8.08 3.31
N PRO A 73 6.33 -9.21 3.46
CA PRO A 73 6.93 -10.50 3.81
C PRO A 73 7.80 -11.09 2.70
N TYR A 74 7.71 -10.55 1.47
CA TYR A 74 8.47 -11.03 0.31
C TYR A 74 9.76 -10.23 0.05
N GLY A 75 9.98 -9.11 0.74
CA GLY A 75 11.17 -8.27 0.55
C GLY A 75 12.48 -8.90 1.06
N ALA A 76 12.39 -9.88 1.98
CA ALA A 76 13.55 -10.50 2.61
C ALA A 76 14.11 -11.73 1.89
N ARG A 77 13.51 -12.19 0.77
CA ARG A 77 14.09 -13.26 -0.05
C ARG A 77 15.20 -12.73 -0.97
N ARG A 78 16.26 -12.20 -0.37
CA ARG A 78 17.58 -12.17 -1.01
C ARG A 78 18.07 -13.61 -1.10
N ASP A 79 17.95 -14.17 -2.29
CA ASP A 79 18.79 -15.20 -2.88
C ASP A 79 19.97 -15.67 -1.98
N LYS A 80 19.82 -16.86 -1.35
CA LYS A 80 20.94 -17.63 -0.77
C LYS A 80 21.48 -18.71 -1.72
N SER A 81 21.15 -18.64 -3.01
CA SER A 81 21.63 -19.53 -4.07
C SER A 81 22.76 -18.86 -4.88
N GLY A 82 23.75 -18.30 -4.20
CA GLY A 82 24.87 -17.63 -4.89
C GLY A 82 26.22 -17.62 -4.15
N MET A 83 26.33 -18.18 -2.94
CA MET A 83 27.62 -18.25 -2.25
C MET A 83 28.29 -19.61 -2.48
N ALA A 84 28.71 -19.84 -3.73
CA ALA A 84 29.72 -20.85 -4.02
C ALA A 84 31.04 -20.41 -3.37
N LYS A 85 31.61 -21.31 -2.56
CA LYS A 85 32.85 -21.13 -1.80
C LYS A 85 33.99 -20.67 -2.70
N ALA A 86 34.64 -19.56 -2.36
CA ALA A 86 36.01 -19.29 -2.76
C ALA A 86 36.92 -19.60 -1.56
N ALA A 87 37.50 -20.80 -1.56
CA ALA A 87 38.62 -21.12 -0.69
C ALA A 87 39.86 -20.37 -1.19
N PRO A 88 40.62 -19.67 -0.34
CA PRO A 88 41.88 -19.08 -0.76
C PRO A 88 42.91 -20.21 -0.96
N LYS A 89 43.36 -20.38 -2.20
CA LYS A 89 44.60 -21.09 -2.53
C LYS A 89 45.73 -20.06 -2.68
N LYS A 90 46.93 -20.49 -2.26
CA LYS A 90 48.29 -19.98 -2.54
C LYS A 90 48.89 -19.10 -1.43
N ASP A 91 50.11 -19.32 -0.96
CA ASP A 91 51.22 -20.24 -1.33
C ASP A 91 51.94 -20.74 -0.06
#